data_AF-A0A3P1BJ65-F1
#
_entry.id   AF-A0A3P1BJ65-F1
#
_cell.length_a   1.000
_cell.length_b   1.000
_cell.length_c   1.000
_cell.angle_alpha   90.00
_cell.angle_beta   90.00
_cell.angle_gamma   90.00
#
_symmetry.space_group_name_H-M   'P 1'
#
loop_
_entity.id
_entity.type
_entity.pdbx_description
1 polymer ?
#
loop_
_entity_poly.entity_id
_entity_poly.type
_entity_poly.pdbx_seq_one_letter_code
_entity_poly.pdbx_strand_id
1 'polypeptide(L)'
;MKLLWLTWFLLVLRPLPVPQEPVWLAFKKEPIVLRSSTFSLLRILDERRGKSQIGAILSAPKTAIPVRIQEELRGVFDDLLSVGFRPDSMRVPVVIRIQELAFTEKPKTDSQVDGTCRLELAFDVMREGKPVQLTTYTARTIYTRSFGQTDRLEFVARKALENAVQYLSNWIKINRDKSPALVKGIKFAFIDHSIQQASGDTVFYHPLRPLTWDDFQAEPRLGSRNAAAIFPTFSYEGHSRWVNGYILVELTFKTFMVKNMSWVRPGHKDDYGLRHEQKHFDIAKLIVERFKQRIAADEHMDLDDYNSRVQFLYLDAYRDMNRWQQQYDDETQHGINQAEQERWNRKIAEDLKNAEDLTAIMISNRQ
;
A
#
# COMPACT_ATOMS: atom_id res chain seq x y z
N MET A 1 -12.33 5.39 101.80
CA MET A 1 -12.12 4.57 100.59
C MET A 1 -12.78 5.30 99.41
N LYS A 2 -11.93 5.75 98.47
CA LYS A 2 -12.11 6.24 97.08
C LYS A 2 -13.48 6.80 96.60
N LEU A 3 -13.47 8.11 96.28
CA LEU A 3 -14.33 8.76 95.27
C LEU A 3 -14.01 8.21 93.87
N LEU A 4 -15.04 7.96 93.07
CA LEU A 4 -14.93 7.63 91.64
C LEU A 4 -15.70 8.68 90.84
N TRP A 5 -14.95 9.51 90.11
CA TRP A 5 -15.46 10.45 89.11
C TRP A 5 -15.76 9.67 87.82
N LEU A 6 -17.00 9.75 87.32
CA LEU A 6 -17.37 9.23 86.01
C LEU A 6 -17.35 10.38 85.00
N THR A 7 -16.31 10.42 84.17
CA THR A 7 -16.18 11.34 83.04
C THR A 7 -17.07 10.88 81.88
N TRP A 8 -17.99 11.73 81.44
CA TRP A 8 -18.78 11.51 80.23
C TRP A 8 -17.93 11.81 78.99
N PHE A 9 -17.66 10.79 78.17
CA PHE A 9 -17.08 10.94 76.84
C PHE A 9 -18.20 11.25 75.84
N LEU A 10 -18.28 12.49 75.36
CA LEU A 10 -19.11 12.86 74.22
C LEU A 10 -18.45 12.32 72.93
N LEU A 11 -19.02 11.25 72.37
CA LEU A 11 -18.70 10.79 71.02
C LEU A 11 -19.19 11.84 70.01
N VAL A 12 -18.26 12.62 69.45
CA VAL A 12 -18.54 13.45 68.28
C VAL A 12 -18.62 12.52 67.06
N LEU A 13 -19.84 12.16 66.66
CA LEU A 13 -20.12 11.53 65.37
C LEU A 13 -19.62 12.47 64.25
N ARG A 14 -18.49 12.13 63.63
CA ARG A 14 -18.06 12.78 62.39
C ARG A 14 -19.09 12.43 61.31
N PRO A 15 -19.68 13.42 60.61
CA PRO A 15 -20.56 13.13 59.50
C PRO A 15 -19.78 12.35 58.44
N LEU A 16 -20.37 11.25 57.97
CA LEU A 16 -19.84 10.51 56.82
C LEU A 16 -19.76 11.47 55.63
N PRO A 17 -18.66 11.47 54.86
CA PRO A 17 -18.56 12.31 53.67
C PRO A 17 -19.68 11.92 52.70
N VAL A 18 -20.57 12.86 52.39
CA VAL A 18 -21.61 12.68 51.37
C VAL A 18 -20.90 12.42 50.04
N PRO A 19 -21.16 11.29 49.34
CA PRO A 19 -20.61 11.05 48.01
C PRO A 19 -21.03 12.18 47.08
N GLN A 20 -20.07 12.94 46.56
CA GLN A 20 -20.37 13.98 45.58
C GLN A 20 -20.71 13.32 44.23
N GLU A 21 -21.78 13.76 43.60
CA GLU A 21 -22.21 13.24 42.31
C GLU A 21 -21.16 13.49 41.22
N PRO A 22 -20.96 12.53 40.28
CA PRO A 22 -20.06 12.72 39.16
C PRO A 22 -20.55 13.85 38.25
N VAL A 23 -19.62 14.53 37.59
CA VAL A 23 -19.95 15.40 36.47
C VAL A 23 -20.14 14.55 35.23
N TRP A 24 -21.31 14.65 34.61
CA TRP A 24 -21.60 14.03 33.33
C TRP A 24 -21.23 14.97 32.19
N LEU A 25 -20.24 14.57 31.41
CA LEU A 25 -19.85 15.26 30.20
C LEU A 25 -20.80 14.86 29.06
N ALA A 26 -21.59 15.83 28.61
CA ALA A 26 -22.47 15.70 27.45
C ALA A 26 -21.86 16.48 26.28
N PHE A 27 -21.56 15.81 25.17
CA PHE A 27 -21.05 16.46 23.97
C PHE A 27 -22.18 17.11 23.18
N LYS A 28 -21.92 18.30 22.63
CA LYS A 28 -22.85 18.88 21.65
C LYS A 28 -22.89 17.97 20.41
N LYS A 29 -24.05 17.86 19.75
CA LYS A 29 -24.23 17.02 18.55
C LYS A 29 -23.99 17.75 17.23
N GLU A 30 -23.25 18.87 17.26
CA GLU A 30 -22.88 19.59 16.03
C GLU A 30 -21.69 18.90 15.36
N PRO A 31 -21.73 18.56 14.07
CA PRO A 31 -20.64 17.84 13.42
C PRO A 31 -19.35 18.65 13.31
N ILE A 32 -18.22 17.94 13.39
CA ILE A 32 -16.89 18.47 13.07
C ILE A 32 -16.66 18.31 11.57
N VAL A 33 -16.38 19.43 10.89
CA VAL A 33 -16.14 19.48 9.46
C VAL A 33 -14.81 20.16 9.16
N LEU A 34 -14.07 19.64 8.16
CA LEU A 34 -12.88 20.27 7.62
C LEU A 34 -13.11 20.66 6.16
N ARG A 35 -12.62 21.83 5.75
CA ARG A 35 -12.77 22.31 4.36
C ARG A 35 -12.10 21.37 3.33
N SER A 36 -11.00 20.72 3.71
CA SER A 36 -10.20 19.88 2.82
C SER A 36 -9.70 18.62 3.54
N SER A 37 -10.62 17.79 4.05
CA SER A 37 -10.25 16.52 4.67
C SER A 37 -9.63 15.55 3.65
N THR A 38 -8.54 14.91 4.03
CA THR A 38 -7.83 13.94 3.18
C THR A 38 -8.17 12.48 3.50
N PHE A 39 -9.04 12.26 4.50
CA PHE A 39 -9.46 10.94 4.98
C PHE A 39 -10.98 10.85 5.16
N SER A 40 -11.49 9.63 5.12
CA SER A 40 -12.85 9.26 5.48
C SER A 40 -12.84 8.40 6.73
N LEU A 41 -13.88 8.51 7.56
CA LEU A 41 -14.03 7.70 8.76
C LEU A 41 -14.49 6.30 8.34
N LEU A 42 -13.68 5.29 8.65
CA LEU A 42 -14.06 3.90 8.46
C LEU A 42 -14.74 3.34 9.71
N ARG A 43 -14.13 3.54 10.88
CA ARG A 43 -14.67 3.12 12.18
C ARG A 43 -13.93 3.79 13.34
N ILE A 44 -14.57 3.79 14.51
CA ILE A 44 -13.97 4.20 15.78
C ILE A 44 -13.91 3.03 16.74
N LEU A 45 -12.76 2.85 17.39
CA LEU A 45 -12.54 1.87 18.44
C LEU A 45 -12.16 2.59 19.73
N ASP A 46 -12.81 2.24 20.85
CA ASP A 46 -12.45 2.76 22.17
C ASP A 46 -11.62 1.70 22.92
N GLU A 47 -10.31 1.94 22.97
CA GLU A 47 -9.30 1.07 23.60
C GLU A 47 -8.91 1.55 25.01
N ARG A 48 -9.54 2.61 25.51
CA ARG A 48 -9.26 3.15 26.83
C ARG A 48 -9.57 2.11 27.91
N ARG A 49 -8.73 2.07 28.95
CA ARG A 49 -9.01 1.34 30.19
C ARG A 49 -10.00 2.17 31.03
N GLY A 50 -11.13 1.59 31.43
CA GLY A 50 -12.13 2.29 32.26
C GLY A 50 -13.00 3.29 31.48
N LYS A 51 -13.67 2.83 30.41
CA LYS A 51 -14.40 3.64 29.42
C LYS A 51 -15.38 4.69 29.99
N SER A 52 -15.96 4.42 31.16
CA SER A 52 -16.97 5.26 31.80
C SER A 52 -16.41 6.50 32.51
N GLN A 53 -15.13 6.53 32.88
CA GLN A 53 -14.52 7.63 33.63
C GLN A 53 -13.36 8.26 32.87
N ILE A 54 -13.33 9.59 32.80
CA ILE A 54 -12.33 10.39 32.06
C ILE A 54 -11.56 11.32 32.99
N GLY A 55 -11.21 10.80 34.17
CA GLY A 55 -10.45 11.52 35.18
C GLY A 55 -11.32 12.15 36.27
N ALA A 56 -10.80 13.22 36.87
CA ALA A 56 -11.44 13.94 37.95
C ALA A 56 -11.14 15.44 37.85
N ILE A 57 -12.11 16.24 38.26
CA ILE A 57 -12.05 17.70 38.26
C ILE A 57 -12.29 18.22 39.68
N LEU A 58 -11.90 19.46 39.96
CA LEU A 58 -12.10 20.06 41.27
C LEU A 58 -13.45 20.80 41.34
N SER A 59 -14.25 20.49 42.35
CA SER A 59 -15.48 21.22 42.71
C SER A 59 -15.22 22.30 43.77
N ALA A 60 -14.14 22.16 44.53
CA ALA A 60 -13.60 23.13 45.48
C ALA A 60 -12.08 22.89 45.63
N PRO A 61 -11.31 23.77 46.31
CA PRO A 61 -9.83 23.69 46.36
C PRO A 61 -9.24 22.35 46.83
N LYS A 62 -9.99 21.57 47.62
CA LYS A 62 -9.57 20.26 48.14
C LYS A 62 -10.55 19.14 47.81
N THR A 63 -11.50 19.39 46.91
CA THR A 63 -12.59 18.44 46.62
C THR A 63 -12.56 18.09 45.15
N ALA A 64 -12.20 16.84 44.84
CA ALA A 64 -12.21 16.30 43.50
C ALA A 64 -13.46 15.45 43.27
N ILE A 65 -14.07 15.60 42.10
CA ILE A 65 -15.23 14.81 41.66
C ILE A 65 -14.90 14.12 40.32
N PRO A 66 -15.32 12.86 40.14
CA PRO A 66 -15.07 12.13 38.91
C PRO A 66 -15.83 12.75 37.74
N VAL A 67 -15.22 12.72 36.56
CA VAL A 67 -15.88 13.08 35.30
C VAL A 67 -16.23 11.79 34.56
N ARG A 68 -17.49 11.66 34.17
CA ARG A 68 -18.01 10.53 33.39
C ARG A 68 -18.58 11.03 32.08
N ILE A 69 -18.67 10.15 31.09
CA ILE A 69 -19.29 10.49 29.81
C ILE A 69 -20.73 9.99 29.85
N GLN A 70 -21.67 10.82 29.41
CA GLN A 70 -23.09 10.46 29.39
C GLN A 70 -23.42 9.37 28.35
N GLU A 71 -22.74 9.40 27.21
CA GLU A 71 -22.88 8.45 26.10
C GLU A 71 -21.54 7.71 25.87
N GLU A 72 -21.57 6.54 25.22
CA GLU A 72 -20.32 5.83 24.88
C GLU A 72 -19.44 6.69 23.96
N LEU A 73 -18.18 6.92 24.33
CA LEU A 73 -17.30 7.85 23.61
C LEU A 73 -17.11 7.48 22.13
N ARG A 74 -17.08 6.17 21.83
CA ARG A 74 -17.08 5.67 20.46
C ARG A 74 -18.25 6.27 19.66
N GLY A 75 -19.47 6.17 20.19
CA GLY A 75 -20.67 6.66 19.52
C GLY A 75 -20.64 8.18 19.36
N VAL A 76 -20.22 8.88 20.42
CA VAL A 76 -20.05 10.34 20.38
C VAL A 76 -19.10 10.78 19.27
N PHE A 77 -17.92 10.16 19.17
CA PHE A 77 -16.96 10.53 18.13
C PHE A 77 -17.46 10.14 16.73
N ASP A 78 -18.21 9.04 16.62
CA ASP A 78 -18.81 8.62 15.36
C ASP A 78 -19.83 9.65 14.86
N ASP A 79 -20.74 10.09 15.74
CA ASP A 79 -21.72 11.14 15.46
C ASP A 79 -21.06 12.46 15.05
N LEU A 80 -20.00 12.86 15.76
CA LEU A 80 -19.27 14.11 15.49
C LEU A 80 -18.53 14.08 14.15
N LEU A 81 -18.03 12.93 13.71
CA LEU A 81 -17.11 12.83 12.57
C LEU A 81 -17.77 12.28 11.29
N SER A 82 -18.78 11.43 11.40
CA SER A 82 -19.40 10.73 10.26
C SER A 82 -19.90 11.68 9.15
N VAL A 83 -20.41 12.86 9.51
CA VAL A 83 -20.89 13.86 8.54
C VAL A 83 -19.74 14.54 7.80
N GLY A 84 -18.67 14.93 8.49
CA GLY A 84 -17.52 15.63 7.88
C GLY A 84 -16.59 14.72 7.08
N PHE A 85 -16.52 13.44 7.47
CA PHE A 85 -15.53 12.48 6.98
C PHE A 85 -16.18 11.31 6.23
N ARG A 86 -17.16 11.60 5.36
CA ARG A 86 -17.83 10.58 4.54
C ARG A 86 -16.88 9.86 3.57
N PRO A 87 -17.20 8.62 3.16
CA PRO A 87 -16.48 7.90 2.12
C PRO A 87 -16.37 8.68 0.81
N ASP A 88 -15.18 8.67 0.21
CA ASP A 88 -14.85 9.34 -1.04
C ASP A 88 -13.60 8.67 -1.64
N SER A 89 -13.54 8.47 -2.96
CA SER A 89 -12.47 7.75 -3.64
C SER A 89 -11.09 8.41 -3.54
N MET A 90 -11.04 9.70 -3.23
CA MET A 90 -9.83 10.50 -3.05
C MET A 90 -9.36 10.58 -1.60
N ARG A 91 -10.20 10.12 -0.66
CA ARG A 91 -9.92 10.11 0.77
C ARG A 91 -9.42 8.73 1.23
N VAL A 92 -8.54 8.74 2.23
CA VAL A 92 -8.01 7.52 2.86
C VAL A 92 -9.02 7.03 3.91
N PRO A 93 -9.50 5.77 3.86
CA PRO A 93 -10.39 5.24 4.90
C PRO A 93 -9.61 4.92 6.17
N VAL A 94 -9.92 5.62 7.26
CA VAL A 94 -9.15 5.56 8.51
C VAL A 94 -9.97 4.98 9.66
N VAL A 95 -9.33 4.07 10.39
CA VAL A 95 -9.74 3.60 11.71
C VAL A 95 -9.15 4.54 12.76
N ILE A 96 -9.99 5.09 13.64
CA ILE A 96 -9.53 5.90 14.77
C ILE A 96 -9.62 5.07 16.04
N ARG A 97 -8.50 4.87 16.73
CA ARG A 97 -8.45 4.20 18.02
C ARG A 97 -8.26 5.23 19.13
N ILE A 98 -9.19 5.26 20.08
CA ILE A 98 -9.13 6.13 21.24
C ILE A 98 -8.33 5.42 22.32
N GLN A 99 -7.16 5.95 22.63
CA GLN A 99 -6.24 5.37 23.62
C GLN A 99 -6.34 6.10 24.96
N GLU A 100 -6.59 7.41 24.93
CA GLU A 100 -6.79 8.21 26.15
C GLU A 100 -7.72 9.40 25.90
N LEU A 101 -8.60 9.67 26.87
CA LEU A 101 -9.25 10.96 27.04
C LEU A 101 -9.37 11.19 28.55
N ALA A 102 -8.61 12.13 29.09
CA ALA A 102 -8.52 12.34 30.53
C ALA A 102 -8.42 13.83 30.90
N PHE A 103 -9.17 14.20 31.94
CA PHE A 103 -9.11 15.51 32.58
C PHE A 103 -8.39 15.40 33.93
N THR A 104 -7.47 16.33 34.15
CA THR A 104 -6.80 16.51 35.44
C THR A 104 -6.73 17.99 35.77
N GLU A 105 -6.99 18.35 37.02
CA GLU A 105 -7.01 19.74 37.46
C GLU A 105 -6.18 19.95 38.72
N LYS A 106 -5.65 21.16 38.85
CA LYS A 106 -5.00 21.66 40.06
C LYS A 106 -5.61 23.00 40.46
N PRO A 107 -5.67 23.32 41.77
CA PRO A 107 -6.11 24.63 42.23
C PRO A 107 -5.19 25.72 41.65
N LYS A 108 -5.77 26.82 41.19
CA LYS A 108 -5.04 28.02 40.79
C LYS A 108 -5.22 29.13 41.83
N THR A 109 -6.46 29.37 42.22
CA THR A 109 -6.88 30.33 43.25
C THR A 109 -8.01 29.74 44.07
N ASP A 110 -8.53 30.47 45.06
CA ASP A 110 -9.69 30.05 45.86
C ASP A 110 -11.00 29.92 45.07
N SER A 111 -11.04 30.39 43.81
CA SER A 111 -12.21 30.32 42.93
C SER A 111 -11.94 29.68 41.57
N GLN A 112 -10.67 29.43 41.22
CA GLN A 112 -10.27 28.96 39.89
C GLN A 112 -9.37 27.72 39.94
N VAL A 113 -9.43 26.98 38.84
CA VAL A 113 -8.61 25.78 38.60
C VAL A 113 -7.88 25.90 37.27
N ASP A 114 -6.67 25.37 37.22
CA ASP A 114 -5.96 25.10 35.97
C ASP A 114 -6.11 23.61 35.67
N GLY A 115 -6.63 23.32 34.49
CA GLY A 115 -6.92 21.98 34.03
C GLY A 115 -6.20 21.61 32.75
N THR A 116 -6.04 20.31 32.54
CA THR A 116 -5.52 19.76 31.30
C THR A 116 -6.40 18.63 30.81
N CYS A 117 -6.75 18.69 29.53
CA CYS A 117 -7.36 17.60 28.78
C CYS A 117 -6.25 16.90 27.98
N ARG A 118 -6.01 15.62 28.27
CA ARG A 118 -5.12 14.77 27.49
C ARG A 118 -5.95 13.92 26.54
N LEU A 119 -5.62 13.96 25.25
CA LEU A 119 -6.21 13.15 24.20
C LEU A 119 -5.10 12.37 23.50
N GLU A 120 -5.25 11.06 23.42
CA GLU A 120 -4.35 10.17 22.69
C GLU A 120 -5.15 9.32 21.71
N LEU A 121 -4.83 9.45 20.43
CA LEU A 121 -5.45 8.72 19.33
C LEU A 121 -4.37 8.00 18.51
N ALA A 122 -4.70 6.82 18.02
CA ALA A 122 -3.96 6.16 16.95
C ALA A 122 -4.83 6.08 15.69
N PHE A 123 -4.19 6.23 14.53
CA PHE A 123 -4.84 6.21 13.24
C PHE A 123 -4.28 5.08 12.39
N ASP A 124 -5.15 4.21 11.90
CA ASP A 124 -4.76 3.07 11.08
C ASP A 124 -5.56 3.05 9.77
N VAL A 125 -5.00 2.40 8.75
CA VAL A 125 -5.76 1.91 7.60
C VAL A 125 -5.97 0.40 7.73
N MET A 126 -6.94 -0.13 7.00
CA MET A 126 -7.13 -1.58 6.89
C MET A 126 -6.48 -2.07 5.60
N ARG A 127 -5.59 -3.07 5.71
CA ARG A 127 -5.00 -3.78 4.57
C ARG A 127 -5.19 -5.27 4.78
N GLU A 128 -5.85 -5.94 3.84
CA GLU A 128 -6.13 -7.39 3.92
C GLU A 128 -6.75 -7.82 5.26
N GLY A 129 -7.66 -6.98 5.80
CA GLY A 129 -8.31 -7.23 7.09
C GLY A 129 -7.45 -6.94 8.33
N LYS A 130 -6.19 -6.54 8.18
CA LYS A 130 -5.27 -6.18 9.28
C LYS A 130 -5.11 -4.66 9.40
N PRO A 131 -5.02 -4.11 10.62
CA PRO A 131 -4.71 -2.70 10.81
C PRO A 131 -3.23 -2.41 10.52
N VAL A 132 -2.96 -1.39 9.72
CA VAL A 132 -1.63 -0.83 9.48
C VAL A 132 -1.61 0.58 10.04
N GLN A 133 -0.80 0.81 11.07
CA GLN A 133 -0.75 2.10 11.75
C GLN A 133 -0.13 3.17 10.85
N LEU A 134 -0.84 4.29 10.69
CA LEU A 134 -0.35 5.48 10.01
C LEU A 134 0.50 6.33 10.95
N THR A 135 -0.10 6.76 12.05
CA THR A 135 0.51 7.68 13.02
C THR A 135 -0.29 7.70 14.32
N THR A 136 0.28 8.32 15.35
CA THR A 136 -0.39 8.61 16.62
C THR A 136 -0.47 10.12 16.83
N TYR A 137 -1.46 10.55 17.61
CA TYR A 137 -1.62 11.92 18.01
C TYR A 137 -1.79 11.99 19.52
N THR A 138 -0.91 12.74 20.16
CA THR A 138 -1.00 13.04 21.59
C THR A 138 -1.07 14.54 21.77
N ALA A 139 -2.13 15.00 22.42
CA ALA A 139 -2.30 16.41 22.75
C ALA A 139 -2.60 16.61 24.23
N ARG A 140 -2.11 17.74 24.74
CA ARG A 140 -2.41 18.25 26.07
C ARG A 140 -2.97 19.66 25.93
N THR A 141 -4.29 19.78 26.00
CA THR A 141 -4.98 21.07 25.93
C THR A 141 -5.15 21.63 27.34
N ILE A 142 -4.56 22.80 27.59
CA ILE A 142 -4.63 23.50 28.88
C ILE A 142 -5.87 24.40 28.88
N TYR A 143 -6.56 24.47 30.01
CA TYR A 143 -7.69 25.38 30.23
C TYR A 143 -7.71 25.91 31.66
N THR A 144 -8.39 27.04 31.86
CA THR A 144 -8.70 27.58 33.18
C THR A 144 -10.22 27.73 33.28
N ARG A 145 -10.80 27.39 34.44
CA ARG A 145 -12.22 27.60 34.72
C ARG A 145 -12.46 27.96 36.18
N SER A 146 -13.63 28.52 36.47
CA SER A 146 -14.12 28.66 37.84
C SER A 146 -14.73 27.33 38.33
N PHE A 147 -14.77 27.15 39.65
CA PHE A 147 -15.55 26.06 40.24
C PHE A 147 -17.01 26.12 39.76
N GLY A 148 -17.62 24.96 39.50
CA GLY A 148 -19.00 24.85 38.97
C GLY A 148 -19.19 25.07 37.47
N GLN A 149 -18.26 25.72 36.74
CA GLN A 149 -18.42 25.94 35.29
C GLN A 149 -17.91 24.73 34.47
N THR A 150 -18.67 23.65 34.43
CA THR A 150 -18.28 22.37 33.80
C THR A 150 -18.39 22.36 32.27
N ASP A 151 -19.14 23.29 31.66
CA ASP A 151 -19.31 23.38 30.19
C ASP A 151 -17.99 23.55 29.43
N ARG A 152 -16.97 24.09 30.11
CA ARG A 152 -15.63 24.25 29.54
C ARG A 152 -14.97 22.91 29.16
N LEU A 153 -15.32 21.82 29.85
CA LEU A 153 -14.73 20.50 29.61
C LEU A 153 -15.12 19.98 28.23
N GLU A 154 -16.39 20.12 27.84
CA GLU A 154 -16.90 19.66 26.54
C GLU A 154 -16.20 20.40 25.41
N PHE A 155 -16.15 21.72 25.52
CA PHE A 155 -15.51 22.58 24.53
C PHE A 155 -14.04 22.19 24.32
N VAL A 156 -13.31 21.95 25.43
CA VAL A 156 -11.90 21.57 25.38
C VAL A 156 -11.71 20.19 24.74
N ALA A 157 -12.51 19.19 25.12
CA ALA A 157 -12.43 17.85 24.53
C ALA A 157 -12.76 17.88 23.03
N ARG A 158 -13.81 18.61 22.64
CA ARG A 158 -14.20 18.78 21.24
C ARG A 158 -13.11 19.47 20.44
N LYS A 159 -12.50 20.55 20.96
CA LYS A 159 -11.36 21.22 20.31
C LYS A 159 -10.13 20.32 20.19
N ALA A 160 -9.87 19.46 21.19
CA ALA A 160 -8.81 18.47 21.07
C ALA A 160 -9.07 17.48 19.93
N LEU A 161 -10.31 17.02 19.77
CA LEU A 161 -10.70 16.13 18.66
C LEU A 161 -10.59 16.84 17.30
N GLU A 162 -11.09 18.08 17.17
CA GLU A 162 -10.96 18.91 15.97
C GLU A 162 -9.49 19.05 15.54
N ASN A 163 -8.60 19.34 16.49
CA ASN A 163 -7.16 19.45 16.23
C ASN A 163 -6.54 18.12 15.80
N ALA A 164 -6.99 17.00 16.38
CA ALA A 164 -6.50 15.67 16.04
C ALA A 164 -6.86 15.29 14.59
N VAL A 165 -8.10 15.54 14.16
CA VAL A 165 -8.54 15.23 12.78
C VAL A 165 -7.92 16.19 11.76
N GLN A 166 -7.66 17.44 12.15
CA GLN A 166 -6.90 18.39 11.33
C GLN A 166 -5.44 17.97 11.19
N TYR A 167 -4.81 17.51 12.28
CA TYR A 167 -3.46 16.93 12.27
C TYR A 167 -3.38 15.75 11.30
N LEU A 168 -4.27 14.76 11.43
CA LEU A 168 -4.29 13.59 10.55
C LEU A 168 -4.44 14.01 9.09
N SER A 169 -5.35 14.95 8.81
CA SER A 169 -5.56 15.42 7.44
C SER A 169 -4.29 16.03 6.82
N ASN A 170 -3.57 16.83 7.60
CA ASN A 170 -2.30 17.43 7.21
C ASN A 170 -1.18 16.38 7.08
N TRP A 171 -1.13 15.43 8.02
CA TRP A 171 -0.14 14.35 8.01
C TRP A 171 -0.28 13.51 6.74
N ILE A 172 -1.51 13.10 6.38
CA ILE A 172 -1.76 12.35 5.13
C ILE A 172 -1.35 13.18 3.91
N LYS A 173 -1.66 14.49 3.89
CA LYS A 173 -1.26 15.38 2.79
C LYS A 173 0.26 15.39 2.56
N ILE A 174 1.04 15.38 3.65
CA ILE A 174 2.51 15.43 3.58
C ILE A 174 3.12 14.06 3.25
N ASN A 175 2.49 12.98 3.70
CA ASN A 175 3.05 11.62 3.64
C ASN A 175 2.44 10.73 2.54
N ARG A 176 1.47 11.22 1.76
CA ARG A 176 0.75 10.45 0.73
C ARG A 176 1.67 9.71 -0.24
N ASP A 177 2.79 10.33 -0.62
CA ASP A 177 3.75 9.77 -1.59
C ASP A 177 5.04 9.26 -0.91
N LYS A 178 5.01 9.11 0.42
CA LYS A 178 6.19 8.73 1.24
C LYS A 178 5.93 7.53 2.15
N SER A 179 4.66 7.23 2.45
CA SER A 179 4.28 6.19 3.39
C SER A 179 3.74 4.96 2.65
N PRO A 180 4.39 3.79 2.79
CA PRO A 180 3.86 2.49 2.38
C PRO A 180 2.45 2.21 2.87
N ALA A 181 2.10 2.67 4.06
CA ALA A 181 0.76 2.46 4.62
C ALA A 181 -0.34 3.20 3.85
N LEU A 182 0.00 4.26 3.09
CA LEU A 182 -0.97 5.05 2.31
C LEU A 182 -1.11 4.57 0.85
N VAL A 183 -0.38 3.54 0.45
CA VAL A 183 -0.49 2.96 -0.90
C VAL A 183 -1.86 2.30 -1.07
N LYS A 184 -2.54 2.67 -2.15
CA LYS A 184 -3.81 2.10 -2.63
C LYS A 184 -3.61 0.78 -3.39
N GLY A 185 -2.47 0.62 -4.05
CA GLY A 185 -2.08 -0.60 -4.76
C GLY A 185 -0.88 -0.39 -5.67
N ILE A 186 -0.59 -1.40 -6.48
CA ILE A 186 0.47 -1.38 -7.49
C ILE A 186 -0.15 -1.21 -8.88
N LYS A 187 0.44 -0.32 -9.68
CA LYS A 187 0.18 -0.23 -11.12
C LYS A 187 1.46 -0.61 -11.87
N PHE A 188 1.29 -1.28 -13.01
CA PHE A 188 2.42 -1.60 -13.89
C PHE A 188 2.31 -0.79 -15.18
N ALA A 189 3.46 -0.32 -15.64
CA ALA A 189 3.64 0.22 -16.98
C ALA A 189 4.69 -0.65 -17.69
N PHE A 190 4.31 -1.25 -18.82
CA PHE A 190 5.21 -2.08 -19.60
C PHE A 190 5.75 -1.30 -20.78
N ILE A 191 7.07 -1.32 -20.93
CA ILE A 191 7.79 -0.61 -21.98
C ILE A 191 8.59 -1.65 -22.76
N ASP A 192 8.42 -1.70 -24.07
CA ASP A 192 9.32 -2.48 -24.93
C ASP A 192 10.54 -1.65 -25.29
N HIS A 193 11.71 -2.21 -25.02
CA HIS A 193 12.95 -1.65 -25.54
C HIS A 193 13.09 -2.04 -27.00
N SER A 194 12.85 -1.06 -27.88
CA SER A 194 12.95 -1.24 -29.33
C SER A 194 14.02 -0.30 -29.88
N ILE A 195 15.22 -0.80 -30.17
CA ILE A 195 16.25 -0.04 -30.92
C ILE A 195 16.29 -0.60 -32.34
N GLN A 196 16.16 0.26 -33.34
CA GLN A 196 16.21 -0.13 -34.76
C GLN A 196 17.63 -0.52 -35.23
N GLN A 197 18.67 -0.14 -34.50
CA GLN A 197 20.07 -0.43 -34.78
C GLN A 197 20.66 -1.37 -33.72
N ALA A 198 21.50 -2.30 -34.15
CA ALA A 198 22.22 -3.19 -33.24
C ALA A 198 23.12 -2.40 -32.29
N SER A 199 23.10 -2.74 -31.01
CA SER A 199 24.00 -2.17 -30.00
C SER A 199 25.12 -3.17 -29.74
N GLY A 200 26.30 -2.91 -30.30
CA GLY A 200 27.45 -3.80 -30.18
C GLY A 200 27.15 -5.25 -30.60
N ASP A 201 27.27 -6.16 -29.64
CA ASP A 201 27.08 -7.62 -29.78
C ASP A 201 25.61 -8.07 -29.69
N THR A 202 24.66 -7.14 -29.66
CA THR A 202 23.25 -7.45 -29.42
C THR A 202 22.36 -6.90 -30.52
N VAL A 203 21.43 -7.74 -31.00
CA VAL A 203 20.32 -7.34 -31.89
C VAL A 203 19.03 -7.40 -31.10
N PHE A 204 18.37 -6.26 -30.91
CA PHE A 204 17.08 -6.19 -30.25
C PHE A 204 15.95 -6.55 -31.21
N TYR A 205 14.91 -7.19 -30.68
CA TYR A 205 13.75 -7.60 -31.46
C TYR A 205 13.02 -6.37 -31.98
N HIS A 206 12.83 -6.29 -33.28
CA HIS A 206 12.05 -5.23 -33.91
C HIS A 206 11.45 -5.73 -35.23
N PRO A 207 10.13 -5.57 -35.48
CA PRO A 207 9.50 -6.04 -36.71
C PRO A 207 10.12 -5.48 -38.00
N LEU A 208 10.62 -4.24 -37.95
CA LEU A 208 11.32 -3.58 -39.08
C LEU A 208 12.82 -3.87 -39.15
N ARG A 209 13.39 -4.67 -38.23
CA ARG A 209 14.79 -5.13 -38.29
C ARG A 209 14.82 -6.66 -38.12
N PRO A 210 14.37 -7.42 -39.14
CA PRO A 210 14.52 -8.88 -39.13
C PRO A 210 16.00 -9.26 -39.10
N LEU A 211 16.29 -10.48 -38.67
CA LEU A 211 17.66 -11.01 -38.63
C LEU A 211 18.30 -11.03 -40.02
N THR A 212 19.61 -10.82 -40.06
CA THR A 212 20.44 -11.05 -41.24
C THR A 212 21.58 -12.01 -40.88
N TRP A 213 22.17 -12.66 -41.88
CA TRP A 213 23.32 -13.55 -41.64
C TRP A 213 24.55 -12.84 -41.07
N ASP A 214 24.62 -11.51 -41.14
CA ASP A 214 25.70 -10.70 -40.52
C ASP A 214 25.54 -10.60 -38.99
N ASP A 215 24.38 -10.96 -38.46
CA ASP A 215 24.12 -11.02 -37.02
C ASP A 215 24.69 -12.32 -36.39
N PHE A 216 25.14 -13.29 -37.19
CA PHE A 216 25.67 -14.58 -36.72
C PHE A 216 27.20 -14.57 -36.76
N GLN A 217 27.83 -14.12 -35.68
CA GLN A 217 29.26 -13.80 -35.62
C GLN A 217 30.09 -14.82 -34.84
N ALA A 218 29.44 -15.77 -34.17
CA ALA A 218 30.13 -16.84 -33.46
C ALA A 218 30.68 -17.91 -34.42
N GLU A 219 31.74 -18.59 -33.99
CA GLU A 219 32.25 -19.75 -34.71
C GLU A 219 31.32 -20.97 -34.54
N PRO A 220 31.09 -21.76 -35.61
CA PRO A 220 30.30 -22.98 -35.50
C PRO A 220 30.84 -23.96 -34.47
N ARG A 221 29.95 -24.53 -33.65
CA ARG A 221 30.35 -25.52 -32.64
C ARG A 221 30.92 -26.78 -33.31
N LEU A 222 32.12 -27.17 -32.86
CA LEU A 222 32.77 -28.41 -33.29
C LEU A 222 31.83 -29.61 -33.02
N GLY A 223 31.61 -30.44 -34.04
CA GLY A 223 30.77 -31.64 -33.94
C GLY A 223 29.25 -31.41 -34.01
N SER A 224 28.76 -30.17 -34.07
CA SER A 224 27.32 -29.91 -34.27
C SER A 224 26.84 -30.42 -35.63
N ARG A 225 25.63 -30.97 -35.73
CA ARG A 225 25.02 -31.37 -37.02
C ARG A 225 24.17 -30.25 -37.64
N ASN A 226 23.92 -29.17 -36.90
CA ASN A 226 23.04 -28.09 -37.35
C ASN A 226 23.77 -27.16 -38.33
N ALA A 227 23.00 -26.56 -39.24
CA ALA A 227 23.48 -25.60 -40.22
C ALA A 227 23.75 -24.21 -39.61
N ALA A 228 22.92 -23.81 -38.65
CA ALA A 228 23.05 -22.59 -37.87
C ALA A 228 22.54 -22.83 -36.44
N ALA A 229 22.78 -21.86 -35.56
CA ALA A 229 22.09 -21.74 -34.29
C ALA A 229 22.08 -20.28 -33.84
N ILE A 230 20.90 -19.79 -33.47
CA ILE A 230 20.68 -18.51 -32.81
C ILE A 230 20.74 -18.64 -31.29
N PHE A 231 21.17 -17.57 -30.60
CA PHE A 231 21.06 -17.43 -29.16
C PHE A 231 20.11 -16.27 -28.79
N PRO A 232 18.78 -16.49 -28.83
CA PRO A 232 17.81 -15.50 -28.42
C PRO A 232 17.51 -15.62 -26.93
N THR A 233 17.29 -14.48 -26.29
CA THR A 233 16.92 -14.41 -24.87
C THR A 233 16.17 -13.10 -24.60
N PHE A 234 15.80 -12.89 -23.35
CA PHE A 234 15.22 -11.63 -22.91
C PHE A 234 15.70 -11.24 -21.52
N SER A 235 15.56 -9.96 -21.21
CA SER A 235 15.76 -9.41 -19.88
C SER A 235 14.72 -8.33 -19.60
N TYR A 236 14.63 -7.90 -18.35
CA TYR A 236 13.84 -6.73 -17.99
C TYR A 236 14.58 -5.87 -16.96
N GLU A 237 14.27 -4.58 -16.97
CA GLU A 237 14.72 -3.60 -15.99
C GLU A 237 13.50 -2.98 -15.35
N GLY A 238 13.54 -2.79 -14.02
CA GLY A 238 12.42 -2.26 -13.27
C GLY A 238 12.79 -1.02 -12.46
N HIS A 239 11.95 0.00 -12.52
CA HIS A 239 11.98 1.13 -11.60
C HIS A 239 10.58 1.36 -11.03
N SER A 240 10.51 1.77 -9.76
CA SER A 240 9.25 2.05 -9.07
C SER A 240 9.21 3.46 -8.53
N ARG A 241 8.08 4.14 -8.71
CA ARG A 241 7.85 5.48 -8.18
C ARG A 241 6.43 5.65 -7.62
N TRP A 242 6.28 6.65 -6.78
CA TRP A 242 5.00 6.99 -6.14
C TRP A 242 4.20 7.92 -7.05
N VAL A 243 2.97 7.53 -7.37
CA VAL A 243 2.08 8.30 -8.25
C VAL A 243 0.65 8.23 -7.75
N ASN A 244 0.10 9.34 -7.28
CA ASN A 244 -1.31 9.46 -6.89
C ASN A 244 -1.75 8.40 -5.84
N GLY A 245 -0.86 8.05 -4.90
CA GLY A 245 -1.12 7.00 -3.90
C GLY A 245 -1.01 5.57 -4.43
N TYR A 246 -0.47 5.34 -5.63
CA TYR A 246 -0.09 4.03 -6.13
C TYR A 246 1.43 3.93 -6.24
N ILE A 247 1.95 2.71 -6.11
CA ILE A 247 3.30 2.40 -6.59
C ILE A 247 3.17 2.10 -8.08
N LEU A 248 3.74 2.94 -8.92
CA LEU A 248 3.88 2.67 -10.35
C LEU A 248 5.21 1.97 -10.59
N VAL A 249 5.15 0.73 -11.07
CA VAL A 249 6.30 -0.08 -11.47
C VAL A 249 6.42 -0.02 -12.99
N GLU A 250 7.44 0.68 -13.47
CA GLU A 250 7.80 0.76 -14.88
C GLU A 250 8.79 -0.38 -15.19
N LEU A 251 8.35 -1.35 -16.01
CA LEU A 251 9.16 -2.49 -16.44
C LEU A 251 9.52 -2.32 -17.92
N THR A 252 10.82 -2.21 -18.20
CA THR A 252 11.36 -2.15 -19.55
C THR A 252 11.84 -3.55 -19.97
N PHE A 253 11.22 -4.13 -20.98
CA PHE A 253 11.52 -5.47 -21.48
C PHE A 253 12.43 -5.39 -22.70
N LYS A 254 13.46 -6.23 -22.73
CA LYS A 254 14.41 -6.36 -23.82
C LYS A 254 14.34 -7.78 -24.35
N THR A 255 13.88 -7.96 -25.58
CA THR A 255 14.02 -9.24 -26.30
C THR A 255 15.18 -9.07 -27.28
N PHE A 256 16.15 -9.99 -27.28
CA PHE A 256 17.35 -9.83 -28.09
C PHE A 256 18.04 -11.15 -28.43
N MET A 257 18.91 -11.13 -29.44
CA MET A 257 19.88 -12.19 -29.69
C MET A 257 21.31 -11.67 -29.56
N VAL A 258 22.23 -12.57 -29.19
CA VAL A 258 23.66 -12.28 -28.99
C VAL A 258 24.45 -12.76 -30.20
N LYS A 259 25.14 -11.85 -30.90
CA LYS A 259 25.78 -12.14 -32.19
C LYS A 259 26.95 -13.11 -32.03
N ASN A 260 27.80 -12.88 -31.03
CA ASN A 260 28.94 -13.74 -30.70
C ASN A 260 28.56 -15.05 -29.99
N MET A 261 27.27 -15.33 -29.84
CA MET A 261 26.77 -16.65 -29.42
C MET A 261 25.93 -17.35 -30.51
N SER A 262 25.68 -16.65 -31.63
CA SER A 262 24.90 -17.14 -32.76
C SER A 262 25.82 -17.42 -33.94
N TRP A 263 25.71 -18.58 -34.59
CA TRP A 263 26.62 -19.00 -35.66
C TRP A 263 25.89 -19.60 -36.85
N VAL A 264 26.53 -19.59 -38.00
CA VAL A 264 26.10 -20.29 -39.23
C VAL A 264 27.31 -20.95 -39.89
N ARG A 265 27.14 -22.16 -40.41
CA ARG A 265 28.20 -22.87 -41.14
C ARG A 265 28.53 -22.16 -42.46
N PRO A 266 29.81 -22.11 -42.85
CA PRO A 266 30.19 -21.69 -44.20
C PRO A 266 29.40 -22.49 -45.26
N GLY A 267 28.80 -21.79 -46.22
CA GLY A 267 27.98 -22.40 -47.29
C GLY A 267 26.51 -22.67 -46.94
N HIS A 268 26.07 -22.41 -45.71
CA HIS A 268 24.68 -22.64 -45.25
C HIS A 268 23.91 -21.33 -45.01
N LYS A 269 24.28 -20.25 -45.70
CA LYS A 269 23.61 -18.95 -45.62
C LYS A 269 22.48 -18.86 -46.65
N ASP A 270 21.37 -19.55 -46.39
CA ASP A 270 20.18 -19.52 -47.26
C ASP A 270 18.96 -18.85 -46.58
N ASP A 271 18.01 -18.40 -47.39
CA ASP A 271 16.86 -17.64 -46.87
C ASP A 271 15.91 -18.50 -46.03
N TYR A 272 15.83 -19.81 -46.29
CA TYR A 272 14.95 -20.70 -45.55
C TYR A 272 15.48 -20.95 -44.14
N GLY A 273 16.79 -21.22 -44.01
CA GLY A 273 17.48 -21.32 -42.73
C GLY A 273 17.37 -20.03 -41.93
N LEU A 274 17.53 -18.86 -42.56
CA LEU A 274 17.40 -17.59 -41.84
C LEU A 274 15.98 -17.38 -41.28
N ARG A 275 14.95 -17.80 -42.03
CA ARG A 275 13.56 -17.77 -41.54
C ARG A 275 13.34 -18.74 -40.38
N HIS A 276 14.03 -19.87 -40.36
CA HIS A 276 14.00 -20.81 -39.23
C HIS A 276 14.55 -20.14 -37.96
N GLU A 277 15.74 -19.54 -38.04
CA GLU A 277 16.37 -18.84 -36.92
C GLU A 277 15.53 -17.62 -36.46
N GLN A 278 14.88 -16.92 -37.40
CA GLN A 278 13.95 -15.85 -37.07
C GLN A 278 12.77 -16.34 -36.21
N LYS A 279 12.29 -17.58 -36.39
CA LYS A 279 11.21 -18.12 -35.55
C LYS A 279 11.63 -18.35 -34.11
N HIS A 280 12.86 -18.75 -33.85
CA HIS A 280 13.38 -18.78 -32.48
C HIS A 280 13.35 -17.40 -31.83
N PHE A 281 13.68 -16.36 -32.60
CA PHE A 281 13.63 -14.98 -32.10
C PHE A 281 12.19 -14.53 -31.82
N ASP A 282 11.25 -14.88 -32.68
CA ASP A 282 9.82 -14.60 -32.49
C ASP A 282 9.24 -15.36 -31.29
N ILE A 283 9.68 -16.61 -31.04
CA ILE A 283 9.32 -17.37 -29.83
C ILE A 283 9.76 -16.61 -28.58
N ALA A 284 10.99 -16.08 -28.55
CA ALA A 284 11.46 -15.28 -27.41
C ALA A 284 10.57 -14.05 -27.17
N LYS A 285 10.18 -13.34 -28.23
CA LYS A 285 9.25 -12.20 -28.13
C LYS A 285 7.87 -12.62 -27.62
N LEU A 286 7.31 -13.70 -28.15
CA LEU A 286 6.02 -14.23 -27.69
C LEU A 286 6.04 -14.56 -26.19
N ILE A 287 7.12 -15.14 -25.70
CA ILE A 287 7.27 -15.46 -24.28
C ILE A 287 7.33 -14.19 -23.43
N VAL A 288 7.98 -13.13 -23.90
CA VAL A 288 7.97 -11.83 -23.23
C VAL A 288 6.56 -11.24 -23.14
N GLU A 289 5.75 -11.34 -24.20
CA GLU A 289 4.35 -10.90 -24.13
C GLU A 289 3.52 -11.72 -23.13
N ARG A 290 3.69 -13.04 -23.12
CA ARG A 290 3.06 -13.91 -22.11
C ARG A 290 3.53 -13.58 -20.69
N PHE A 291 4.79 -13.20 -20.51
CA PHE A 291 5.32 -12.77 -19.21
C PHE A 291 4.63 -11.48 -18.74
N LYS A 292 4.48 -10.47 -19.61
CA LYS A 292 3.73 -9.24 -19.29
C LYS A 292 2.29 -9.54 -18.86
N GLN A 293 1.61 -10.44 -19.57
CA GLN A 293 0.25 -10.86 -19.23
C GLN A 293 0.19 -11.53 -17.86
N ARG A 294 1.14 -12.41 -17.54
CA ARG A 294 1.23 -13.04 -16.22
C ARG A 294 1.41 -12.01 -15.11
N ILE A 295 2.30 -11.03 -15.28
CA ILE A 295 2.47 -9.94 -14.32
C ILE A 295 1.14 -9.18 -14.14
N ALA A 296 0.47 -8.83 -15.24
CA ALA A 296 -0.76 -8.05 -15.17
C ALA A 296 -1.95 -8.83 -14.59
N ALA A 297 -1.98 -10.15 -14.70
CA ALA A 297 -3.04 -11.02 -14.20
C ALA A 297 -2.75 -11.61 -12.80
N ASP A 298 -1.58 -11.36 -12.21
CA ASP A 298 -1.18 -12.00 -10.95
C ASP A 298 -1.97 -11.45 -9.76
N GLU A 299 -2.80 -12.29 -9.15
CA GLU A 299 -3.58 -11.97 -7.95
C GLU A 299 -2.74 -12.00 -6.67
N HIS A 300 -1.55 -12.58 -6.72
CA HIS A 300 -0.61 -12.65 -5.59
C HIS A 300 0.39 -11.48 -5.57
N MET A 301 0.13 -10.43 -6.35
CA MET A 301 0.98 -9.26 -6.38
C MET A 301 0.84 -8.44 -5.09
N ASP A 302 1.80 -8.60 -4.19
CA ASP A 302 1.84 -7.89 -2.91
C ASP A 302 2.70 -6.61 -2.98
N LEU A 303 2.25 -5.57 -2.29
CA LEU A 303 2.97 -4.30 -2.12
C LEU A 303 4.35 -4.48 -1.51
N ASP A 304 4.48 -5.42 -0.57
CA ASP A 304 5.70 -5.59 0.19
C ASP A 304 6.72 -6.49 -0.55
N ASP A 305 6.28 -7.33 -1.50
CA ASP A 305 7.16 -8.32 -2.17
C ASP A 305 6.97 -8.46 -3.71
N TYR A 306 6.39 -7.46 -4.39
CA TYR A 306 6.17 -7.52 -5.84
C TYR A 306 7.46 -7.77 -6.65
N ASN A 307 8.61 -7.29 -6.18
CA ASN A 307 9.90 -7.49 -6.86
C ASN A 307 10.26 -8.98 -6.96
N SER A 308 10.14 -9.72 -5.84
CA SER A 308 10.41 -11.16 -5.83
C SER A 308 9.39 -11.91 -6.67
N ARG A 309 8.12 -11.47 -6.66
CA ARG A 309 7.07 -12.06 -7.49
C ARG A 309 7.33 -11.90 -8.99
N VAL A 310 7.73 -10.72 -9.44
CA VAL A 310 8.11 -10.47 -10.84
C VAL A 310 9.33 -11.30 -11.22
N GLN A 311 10.32 -11.42 -10.34
CA GLN A 311 11.51 -12.26 -10.58
C GLN A 311 11.15 -13.74 -10.70
N PHE A 312 10.22 -14.23 -9.89
CA PHE A 312 9.72 -15.61 -9.99
C PHE A 312 9.05 -15.86 -11.35
N LEU A 313 8.15 -14.96 -11.77
CA LEU A 313 7.48 -15.04 -13.06
C LEU A 313 8.47 -14.97 -14.24
N TYR A 314 9.56 -14.20 -14.10
CA TYR A 314 10.64 -14.15 -15.07
C TYR A 314 11.33 -15.52 -15.24
N LEU A 315 11.66 -16.19 -14.13
CA LEU A 315 12.29 -17.52 -14.18
C LEU A 315 11.39 -18.55 -14.86
N ASP A 316 10.08 -18.49 -14.62
CA ASP A 316 9.10 -19.34 -15.30
C ASP A 316 8.99 -19.03 -16.79
N ALA A 317 8.97 -17.75 -17.16
CA ALA A 317 9.00 -17.33 -18.57
C ALA A 317 10.29 -17.82 -19.26
N TYR A 318 11.44 -17.74 -18.59
CA TYR A 318 12.70 -18.24 -19.14
C TYR A 318 12.69 -19.75 -19.38
N ARG A 319 12.13 -20.53 -18.45
CA ARG A 319 11.92 -21.98 -18.63
C ARG A 319 10.98 -22.28 -19.80
N ASP A 320 9.89 -21.52 -19.91
CA ASP A 320 8.93 -21.67 -21.01
C ASP A 320 9.56 -21.35 -22.37
N MET A 321 10.42 -20.33 -22.45
CA MET A 321 11.18 -20.01 -23.66
C MET A 321 12.01 -21.20 -24.12
N ASN A 322 12.80 -21.80 -23.21
CA ASN A 322 13.64 -22.94 -23.56
C ASN A 322 12.81 -24.16 -23.97
N ARG A 323 11.68 -24.41 -23.30
CA ARG A 323 10.75 -25.49 -23.68
C ARG A 323 10.17 -25.28 -25.08
N TRP A 324 9.74 -24.06 -25.41
CA TRP A 324 9.16 -23.75 -26.71
C TRP A 324 10.19 -23.79 -27.84
N GLN A 325 11.42 -23.33 -27.59
CA GLN A 325 12.51 -23.45 -28.56
C GLN A 325 12.84 -24.92 -28.85
N GLN A 326 13.00 -25.75 -27.81
CA GLN A 326 13.24 -27.19 -27.98
C GLN A 326 12.10 -27.88 -28.72
N GLN A 327 10.85 -27.56 -28.37
CA GLN A 327 9.68 -28.14 -29.05
C GLN A 327 9.63 -27.76 -30.54
N TYR A 328 9.98 -26.52 -30.88
CA TYR A 328 10.06 -26.07 -32.26
C TYR A 328 11.16 -26.81 -33.02
N ASP A 329 12.34 -26.95 -32.44
CA ASP A 329 13.44 -27.73 -33.01
C ASP A 329 13.05 -29.19 -33.24
N ASP A 330 12.47 -29.85 -32.23
CA ASP A 330 12.08 -31.26 -32.30
C ASP A 330 11.02 -31.52 -33.38
N GLU A 331 9.97 -30.70 -33.42
CA GLU A 331 8.85 -30.88 -34.35
C GLU A 331 9.24 -30.54 -35.80
N THR A 332 10.10 -29.54 -36.00
CA THR A 332 10.59 -29.17 -37.34
C THR A 332 11.81 -29.99 -37.78
N GLN A 333 12.31 -30.89 -36.93
CA GLN A 333 13.57 -31.62 -37.16
C GLN A 333 14.73 -30.66 -37.46
N HIS A 334 14.90 -29.63 -36.63
CA HIS A 334 15.88 -28.54 -36.78
C HIS A 334 15.75 -27.86 -38.16
N GLY A 335 14.50 -27.58 -38.56
CA GLY A 335 14.18 -26.93 -39.84
C GLY A 335 14.14 -27.84 -41.06
N ILE A 336 14.40 -29.16 -40.96
CA ILE A 336 14.31 -30.07 -42.11
C ILE A 336 12.86 -30.25 -42.59
N ASN A 337 11.91 -30.29 -41.67
CA ASN A 337 10.49 -30.47 -41.96
C ASN A 337 9.78 -29.13 -42.25
N GLN A 338 9.70 -28.78 -43.52
CA GLN A 338 9.07 -27.53 -43.98
C GLN A 338 7.60 -27.41 -43.61
N ALA A 339 6.83 -28.52 -43.65
CA ALA A 339 5.41 -28.50 -43.34
C ALA A 339 5.16 -28.12 -41.87
N GLU A 340 5.97 -28.65 -40.96
CA GLU A 340 5.89 -28.32 -39.53
C GLU A 340 6.40 -26.91 -39.25
N GLN A 341 7.44 -26.45 -39.94
CA GLN A 341 7.87 -25.06 -39.82
C GLN A 341 6.76 -24.10 -40.25
N GLU A 342 6.04 -24.37 -41.34
CA GLU A 342 4.91 -23.55 -41.76
C GLU A 342 3.72 -23.60 -40.78
N ARG A 343 3.47 -24.74 -40.13
CA ARG A 343 2.49 -24.82 -39.03
C ARG A 343 2.91 -23.91 -37.87
N TRP A 344 4.18 -23.96 -37.47
CA TRP A 344 4.72 -23.11 -36.42
C TRP A 344 4.72 -21.62 -36.79
N ASN A 345 5.03 -21.28 -38.04
CA ASN A 345 4.97 -19.90 -38.54
C ASN A 345 3.58 -19.29 -38.30
N ARG A 346 2.52 -20.01 -38.66
CA ARG A 346 1.13 -19.57 -38.45
C ARG A 346 0.81 -19.46 -36.96
N LYS A 347 1.14 -20.49 -36.18
CA LYS A 347 0.90 -20.54 -34.74
C LYS A 347 1.56 -19.37 -34.00
N ILE A 348 2.84 -19.12 -34.27
CA ILE A 348 3.60 -18.03 -33.62
C ILE A 348 3.04 -16.67 -34.03
N ALA A 349 2.73 -16.47 -35.30
CA ALA A 349 2.17 -15.21 -35.77
C ALA A 349 0.81 -14.90 -35.12
N GLU A 350 -0.07 -15.90 -35.02
CA GLU A 350 -1.36 -15.77 -34.34
C GLU A 350 -1.21 -15.53 -32.84
N ASP A 351 -0.39 -16.35 -32.16
CA ASP A 351 -0.13 -16.24 -30.73
C ASP A 351 0.48 -14.87 -30.38
N LEU A 352 1.43 -14.38 -31.19
CA LEU A 352 2.10 -13.11 -30.95
C LEU A 352 1.15 -11.93 -31.11
N LYS A 353 0.36 -11.92 -32.20
CA LYS A 353 -0.66 -10.89 -32.41
C LYS A 353 -1.67 -10.86 -31.26
N ASN A 354 -2.22 -12.01 -30.89
CA ASN A 354 -3.17 -12.11 -29.78
C ASN A 354 -2.54 -11.64 -28.47
N ALA A 355 -1.26 -11.94 -28.26
CA ALA A 355 -0.58 -11.56 -27.05
C ALA A 355 -0.34 -10.05 -26.94
N GLU A 356 0.09 -9.41 -28.03
CA GLU A 356 0.27 -7.96 -28.12
C GLU A 356 -1.07 -7.20 -27.94
N ASP A 357 -2.13 -7.67 -28.59
CA ASP A 357 -3.48 -7.09 -28.47
C ASP A 357 -3.98 -7.14 -27.01
N LEU A 358 -3.81 -8.29 -26.34
CA LEU A 358 -4.18 -8.44 -24.94
C LEU A 358 -3.34 -7.56 -24.02
N THR A 359 -2.01 -7.49 -24.23
CA THR A 359 -1.13 -6.60 -23.48
C THR A 359 -1.59 -5.15 -23.62
N ALA A 360 -1.93 -4.70 -24.83
CA ALA A 360 -2.42 -3.35 -25.08
C ALA A 360 -3.75 -3.05 -24.35
N ILE A 361 -4.70 -3.99 -24.36
CA ILE A 361 -5.98 -3.87 -23.63
C ILE A 361 -5.75 -3.82 -22.11
N MET A 362 -4.85 -4.65 -21.58
CA MET A 362 -4.56 -4.68 -20.14
C MET A 362 -3.89 -3.38 -19.67
N ILE A 363 -3.08 -2.75 -20.51
CA ILE A 363 -2.46 -1.45 -20.23
C ILE A 363 -3.50 -0.33 -20.25
N SER A 364 -4.43 -0.32 -21.22
CA SER A 364 -5.45 0.73 -21.34
C SER A 364 -6.48 0.70 -20.21
N ASN A 365 -6.85 -0.48 -19.72
CA ASN A 365 -7.83 -0.64 -18.63
C ASN A 365 -7.29 -0.31 -17.21
N ARG A 366 -5.98 -0.09 -17.06
CA ARG A 366 -5.33 0.21 -15.75
C ARG A 366 -4.83 1.64 -15.60
N GLN A 367 -4.91 2.46 -16.65
CA GLN A 367 -4.70 3.92 -16.56
C GLN A 367 -5.90 4.56 -15.87
#